data_AF-A0A352NFP9-F1
#
_entry.id   AF-A0A352NFP9-F1
#
_cell.length_a   1.000
_cell.length_b   1.000
_cell.length_c   1.000
_cell.angle_alpha   90.00
_cell.angle_beta   90.00
_cell.angle_gamma   90.00
#
_symmetry.space_group_name_H-M   'P 1'
#
loop_
_entity.id
_entity.type
_entity.pdbx_description
1 polymer ?
#
loop_
_entity_poly.entity_id
_entity_poly.type
_entity_poly.pdbx_seq_one_letter_code
_entity_poly.pdbx_strand_id
1 'polypeptide(L)'
;FLSPPLPVHLSTQANTTNWAAARFWQRMGVSRIVLARELSLDEMKEIVERVSVDLEVFVHGAMCIAYSGRCLLSNYLTGRDANRGDCAQSCRWQYALLEEKRPGEFIPVEEDTRGTYILSSRDLCLIEHIPELIEAGVKSFKIEGRMKSANYVAGVVKAYRAALDAYQKGPHSYRF
;
A
#
# COMPACT_ATOMS: atom_id res chain seq x y z
N PHE A 1 4.33 0.05 38.18
CA PHE A 1 4.02 1.17 37.27
C PHE A 1 3.52 0.60 35.96
N LEU A 2 2.20 0.48 35.79
CA LEU A 2 1.62 0.13 34.49
C LEU A 2 1.61 1.41 33.66
N SER A 3 2.39 1.43 32.59
CA SER A 3 2.34 2.50 31.59
C SER A 3 0.88 2.67 31.12
N PRO A 4 0.39 3.89 30.84
CA PRO A 4 -0.93 4.06 30.23
C PRO A 4 -1.06 3.18 28.99
N PRO A 5 -2.25 2.63 28.70
CA PRO A 5 -2.44 1.77 27.54
C PRO A 5 -2.04 2.52 26.28
N LEU A 6 -1.02 2.02 25.59
CA LEU A 6 -0.57 2.59 24.32
C LEU A 6 -1.62 2.33 23.25
N PRO A 7 -1.94 3.31 22.38
CA PRO A 7 -2.83 3.08 21.25
C PRO A 7 -2.33 1.94 20.37
N VAL A 8 -3.20 1.00 20.03
CA VAL A 8 -2.86 -0.17 19.21
C VAL A 8 -3.28 0.09 17.77
N HIS A 9 -2.30 0.09 16.86
CA HIS A 9 -2.54 0.23 15.42
C HIS A 9 -2.45 -1.13 14.74
N LEU A 10 -3.47 -1.47 13.96
CA LEU A 10 -3.52 -2.73 13.23
C LEU A 10 -2.75 -2.62 11.92
N SER A 11 -1.75 -3.49 11.78
CA SER A 11 -0.93 -3.59 10.58
C SER A 11 -1.75 -4.07 9.36
N THR A 12 -1.34 -3.65 8.17
CA THR A 12 -1.86 -4.16 6.89
C THR A 12 -1.73 -5.69 6.76
N GLN A 13 -0.88 -6.32 7.58
CA GLN A 13 -0.78 -7.78 7.69
C GLN A 13 -2.06 -8.46 8.18
N ALA A 14 -2.91 -7.73 8.91
CA ALA A 14 -4.22 -8.23 9.32
C ALA A 14 -5.24 -8.22 8.18
N ASN A 15 -4.87 -7.67 7.01
CA ASN A 15 -5.59 -7.84 5.76
C ASN A 15 -7.06 -7.40 5.86
N THR A 16 -7.29 -6.19 6.37
CA THR A 16 -8.63 -5.64 6.55
C THR A 16 -9.15 -5.11 5.22
N THR A 17 -10.06 -5.86 4.59
CA THR A 17 -10.54 -5.64 3.21
C THR A 17 -12.03 -5.29 3.14
N ASN A 18 -12.71 -5.11 4.27
CA ASN A 18 -14.12 -4.70 4.28
C ASN A 18 -14.49 -4.09 5.63
N TRP A 19 -15.66 -3.46 5.66
CA TRP A 19 -16.15 -2.75 6.84
C TRP A 19 -16.45 -3.70 8.00
N ALA A 20 -16.84 -4.96 7.73
CA ALA A 20 -17.17 -5.92 8.77
C ALA A 20 -15.92 -6.32 9.57
N ALA A 21 -14.80 -6.56 8.88
CA ALA A 21 -13.49 -6.79 9.47
C ALA A 21 -12.99 -5.54 10.22
N ALA A 22 -13.12 -4.35 9.63
CA ALA A 22 -12.73 -3.10 10.29
C ALA A 22 -13.52 -2.88 11.60
N ARG A 23 -14.83 -3.12 11.57
CA ARG A 23 -15.71 -3.01 12.75
C ARG A 23 -15.38 -4.04 13.82
N PHE A 24 -14.99 -5.26 13.42
CA PHE A 24 -14.51 -6.26 14.37
C PHE A 24 -13.27 -5.75 15.12
N TRP A 25 -12.26 -5.25 14.41
CA TRP A 25 -11.04 -4.74 15.02
C TRP A 25 -11.27 -3.49 15.88
N GLN A 26 -12.17 -2.60 15.46
CA GLN A 26 -12.61 -1.47 16.28
C GLN A 26 -13.19 -1.93 17.61
N ARG A 27 -14.05 -2.96 17.62
CA ARG A 27 -14.63 -3.53 18.86
C ARG A 27 -13.57 -4.18 19.75
N MET A 28 -12.46 -4.63 19.19
CA MET A 28 -11.31 -5.15 19.94
C MET A 28 -10.40 -4.05 20.52
N GLY A 29 -10.74 -2.76 20.31
CA GLY A 29 -10.00 -1.64 20.89
C GLY A 29 -8.83 -1.12 20.04
N VAL A 30 -8.74 -1.53 18.77
CA VAL A 30 -7.77 -0.94 17.82
C VAL A 30 -8.12 0.53 17.58
N SER A 31 -7.12 1.41 17.69
CA SER A 31 -7.30 2.86 17.50
C SER A 31 -7.09 3.31 16.05
N ARG A 32 -6.34 2.54 15.25
CA ARG A 32 -6.14 2.79 13.82
C ARG A 32 -5.96 1.51 13.03
N ILE A 33 -6.54 1.43 11.85
CA ILE A 33 -6.38 0.30 10.93
C ILE A 33 -5.66 0.76 9.68
N VAL A 34 -4.54 0.10 9.36
CA VAL A 34 -3.90 0.22 8.05
C VAL A 34 -4.65 -0.70 7.09
N LEU A 35 -5.39 -0.10 6.16
CA LEU A 35 -6.22 -0.83 5.20
C LEU A 35 -5.40 -1.72 4.26
N ALA A 36 -6.05 -2.75 3.72
CA ALA A 36 -5.49 -3.54 2.64
C ALA A 36 -5.30 -2.67 1.39
N ARG A 37 -4.27 -2.99 0.62
CA ARG A 37 -3.78 -2.19 -0.51
C ARG A 37 -4.50 -2.46 -1.83
N GLU A 38 -5.26 -3.55 -1.85
CA GLU A 38 -6.09 -4.02 -2.95
C GLU A 38 -7.50 -3.42 -2.94
N LEU A 39 -7.84 -2.58 -1.95
CA LEU A 39 -9.13 -1.91 -1.88
C LEU A 39 -9.26 -0.79 -2.90
N SER A 40 -10.41 -0.73 -3.55
CA SER A 40 -10.84 0.41 -4.36
C SER A 40 -11.26 1.59 -3.48
N LEU A 41 -11.31 2.78 -4.08
CA LEU A 41 -11.77 4.00 -3.39
C LEU A 41 -13.20 3.86 -2.85
N ASP A 42 -14.09 3.21 -3.60
CA ASP A 42 -15.49 3.03 -3.19
C ASP A 42 -15.62 2.07 -2.01
N GLU A 43 -14.83 0.99 -1.99
CA GLU A 43 -14.75 0.10 -0.82
C GLU A 43 -14.18 0.84 0.40
N MET A 44 -13.18 1.71 0.22
CA MET A 44 -12.67 2.54 1.31
C MET A 44 -13.75 3.48 1.86
N LYS A 45 -14.55 4.13 1.00
CA LYS A 45 -15.68 4.97 1.41
C LYS A 45 -16.71 4.17 2.22
N GLU A 46 -17.08 2.98 1.76
CA GLU A 46 -18.01 2.11 2.50
C GLU A 46 -17.49 1.77 3.90
N ILE A 47 -16.18 1.52 4.03
CA ILE A 47 -15.55 1.29 5.34
C ILE A 47 -15.68 2.53 6.22
N VAL A 48 -15.27 3.70 5.71
CA VAL A 48 -15.32 4.98 6.43
C VAL A 48 -16.73 5.29 6.95
N GLU A 49 -17.77 5.04 6.15
CA GLU A 49 -19.17 5.31 6.54
C GLU A 49 -19.66 4.40 7.68
N ARG A 50 -19.03 3.25 7.89
CA ARG A 50 -19.52 2.19 8.81
C ARG A 50 -18.69 2.00 10.06
N VAL A 51 -17.54 2.67 10.16
CA VAL A 51 -16.62 2.57 11.32
C VAL A 51 -16.16 3.96 11.76
N SER A 52 -15.83 4.09 13.04
CA SER A 52 -15.32 5.33 13.63
C SER A 52 -13.81 5.28 13.93
N VAL A 53 -13.19 4.11 13.78
CA VAL A 53 -11.74 3.92 13.94
C VAL A 53 -10.98 4.67 12.84
N ASP A 54 -9.82 5.24 13.16
CA ASP A 54 -9.00 5.92 12.18
C ASP A 54 -8.49 4.94 11.12
N LEU A 55 -8.54 5.34 9.86
CA LEU A 55 -8.04 4.54 8.73
C LEU A 55 -6.76 5.17 8.16
N GLU A 56 -5.79 4.30 7.86
CA GLU A 56 -4.52 4.64 7.24
C GLU A 56 -4.35 3.86 5.94
N VAL A 57 -3.91 4.52 4.88
CA VAL A 57 -3.71 3.91 3.56
C VAL A 57 -2.28 4.13 3.08
N PHE A 58 -1.73 3.17 2.35
CA PHE A 58 -0.47 3.37 1.65
C PHE A 58 -0.71 4.29 0.46
N VAL A 59 0.13 5.33 0.32
CA VAL A 59 0.10 6.27 -0.81
C VAL A 59 1.37 6.21 -1.65
N HIS A 60 2.47 5.70 -1.10
CA HIS A 60 3.74 5.67 -1.81
C HIS A 60 4.61 4.46 -1.48
N GLY A 61 5.37 3.99 -2.47
CA GLY A 61 6.50 3.08 -2.31
C GLY A 61 6.25 1.66 -2.81
N ALA A 62 7.10 0.72 -2.40
CA ALA A 62 7.14 -0.61 -2.97
C ALA A 62 5.93 -1.46 -2.55
N MET A 63 4.92 -1.50 -3.41
CA MET A 63 3.75 -2.36 -3.21
C MET A 63 4.10 -3.81 -3.42
N CYS A 64 3.54 -4.66 -2.55
CA CYS A 64 3.56 -6.09 -2.77
C CYS A 64 2.55 -6.44 -3.85
N ILE A 65 2.92 -7.30 -4.79
CA ILE A 65 1.97 -7.89 -5.74
C ILE A 65 1.07 -8.95 -5.08
N ALA A 66 1.54 -9.57 -4.00
CA ALA A 66 0.75 -10.55 -3.28
C ALA A 66 -0.28 -9.86 -2.38
N TYR A 67 -1.37 -10.58 -2.09
CA TYR A 67 -2.42 -10.13 -1.18
C TYR A 67 -1.83 -9.60 0.13
N SER A 68 -2.35 -8.49 0.66
CA SER A 68 -1.69 -7.76 1.73
C SER A 68 -1.42 -8.64 2.95
N GLY A 69 -0.14 -8.71 3.35
CA GLY A 69 0.32 -9.56 4.44
C GLY A 69 0.63 -11.01 4.09
N ARG A 70 0.64 -11.39 2.80
CA ARG A 70 0.85 -12.79 2.36
C ARG A 70 1.82 -12.90 1.18
N CYS A 71 3.10 -12.58 1.39
CA CYS A 71 4.11 -12.77 0.34
C CYS A 71 4.80 -14.13 0.46
N LEU A 72 4.60 -15.00 -0.55
CA LEU A 72 5.28 -16.30 -0.66
C LEU A 72 6.55 -16.24 -1.51
N LEU A 73 6.60 -15.32 -2.48
CA LEU A 73 7.65 -15.26 -3.49
C LEU A 73 9.04 -14.92 -2.91
N SER A 74 9.09 -14.03 -1.92
CA SER A 74 10.34 -13.66 -1.24
C SER A 74 10.91 -14.87 -0.50
N ASN A 75 10.09 -15.54 0.31
CA ASN A 75 10.53 -16.68 1.11
C ASN A 75 10.96 -17.84 0.19
N TYR A 76 10.15 -18.18 -0.80
CA TYR A 76 10.43 -19.30 -1.69
C TYR A 76 11.71 -19.12 -2.51
N LEU A 77 11.94 -17.94 -3.10
CA LEU A 77 13.09 -17.72 -3.97
C LEU A 77 14.38 -17.38 -3.23
N THR A 78 14.29 -16.84 -2.01
CA THR A 78 15.47 -16.24 -1.33
C THR A 78 15.65 -16.68 0.12
N GLY A 79 14.68 -17.40 0.70
CA GLY A 79 14.64 -17.68 2.14
C GLY A 79 14.30 -16.48 3.03
N ARG A 80 14.08 -15.28 2.44
CA ARG A 80 13.78 -14.05 3.19
C ARG A 80 12.27 -13.88 3.40
N ASP A 81 11.85 -13.83 4.67
CA ASP A 81 10.44 -13.75 5.06
C ASP A 81 9.91 -12.31 5.07
N ALA A 82 9.24 -11.94 3.97
CA ALA A 82 8.59 -10.65 3.83
C ALA A 82 7.47 -10.39 4.85
N ASN A 83 6.83 -11.44 5.40
CA ASN A 83 5.82 -11.31 6.45
C ASN A 83 6.46 -11.04 7.83
N ARG A 84 7.78 -11.18 7.95
CA ARG A 84 8.57 -10.75 9.11
C ARG A 84 9.36 -9.47 8.84
N GLY A 85 9.05 -8.78 7.75
CA GLY A 85 9.69 -7.51 7.36
C GLY A 85 10.96 -7.66 6.54
N ASP A 86 11.38 -8.88 6.20
CA ASP A 86 12.58 -9.14 5.42
C ASP A 86 12.23 -9.38 3.93
N CYS A 87 11.68 -8.37 3.28
CA CYS A 87 11.26 -8.50 1.88
C CYS A 87 12.45 -8.38 0.92
N ALA A 88 12.67 -9.40 0.08
CA ALA A 88 13.69 -9.39 -0.97
C ALA A 88 13.28 -8.60 -2.22
N GLN A 89 12.02 -8.16 -2.30
CA GLN A 89 11.42 -7.54 -3.47
C GLN A 89 11.55 -8.40 -4.74
N SER A 90 11.51 -9.73 -4.59
CA SER A 90 11.68 -10.65 -5.71
C SER A 90 10.63 -10.44 -6.80
N CYS A 91 9.42 -10.00 -6.46
CA CYS A 91 8.39 -9.64 -7.44
C CYS A 91 8.75 -8.46 -8.38
N ARG A 92 9.89 -7.80 -8.17
CA ARG A 92 10.40 -6.68 -9.00
C ARG A 92 11.62 -7.06 -9.82
N TRP A 93 12.06 -8.32 -9.74
CA TRP A 93 13.16 -8.83 -10.55
C TRP A 93 12.75 -8.98 -12.01
N GLN A 94 13.72 -9.20 -12.89
CA GLN A 94 13.45 -9.51 -14.29
C GLN A 94 13.04 -10.97 -14.39
N TYR A 95 11.86 -11.20 -14.98
CA TYR A 95 11.32 -12.53 -15.23
C TYR A 95 11.04 -12.70 -16.72
N ALA A 96 11.25 -13.92 -17.21
CA ALA A 96 10.84 -14.37 -18.53
C ALA A 96 9.78 -15.47 -18.36
N LEU A 97 8.68 -15.38 -19.12
CA LEU A 97 7.68 -16.45 -19.19
C LEU A 97 8.09 -17.44 -20.27
N LEU A 98 8.18 -18.72 -19.88
CA LEU A 98 8.41 -19.84 -20.78
C LEU A 98 7.16 -20.72 -20.79
N GLU A 99 6.57 -20.96 -21.96
CA GLU A 99 5.47 -21.90 -22.12
C GLU A 99 6.02 -23.29 -22.42
N GLU A 100 5.56 -24.31 -21.69
CA GLU A 100 6.03 -25.70 -21.83
C GLU A 100 5.83 -26.26 -23.26
N LYS A 101 4.77 -25.83 -23.94
CA LYS A 101 4.45 -26.24 -25.31
C LYS A 101 5.22 -25.47 -26.39
N ARG A 102 6.00 -24.46 -26.00
CA ARG A 102 6.87 -23.66 -26.89
C ARG A 102 8.27 -23.50 -26.28
N PRO A 103 9.02 -24.62 -26.13
CA PRO A 103 10.33 -24.58 -25.51
C PRO A 103 11.32 -23.73 -26.31
N GLY A 104 12.00 -22.81 -25.63
CA GLY A 104 12.97 -21.89 -26.23
C GLY A 104 12.38 -20.60 -26.79
N GLU A 105 11.06 -20.48 -26.87
CA GLU A 105 10.38 -19.23 -27.22
C GLU A 105 9.97 -18.49 -25.95
N PHE A 106 10.60 -17.35 -25.71
CA PHE A 106 10.13 -16.43 -24.68
C PHE A 106 8.81 -15.82 -25.14
N ILE A 107 7.77 -15.88 -24.31
CA ILE A 107 6.59 -15.06 -24.53
C ILE A 107 6.99 -13.63 -24.14
N PRO A 108 7.06 -12.68 -25.10
CA PRO A 108 7.30 -11.30 -24.73
C PRO A 108 6.12 -10.84 -23.90
N VAL A 109 6.41 -10.38 -22.69
CA VAL A 109 5.42 -9.69 -21.88
C VAL A 109 5.19 -8.36 -22.57
N GLU A 110 4.02 -8.19 -23.17
CA GLU A 110 3.70 -6.94 -23.86
C GLU A 110 3.63 -5.78 -22.85
N GLU A 111 4.22 -4.66 -23.25
CA GLU A 111 4.16 -3.38 -22.57
C GLU A 111 3.21 -2.49 -23.37
N ASP A 112 2.10 -2.08 -22.77
CA ASP A 112 1.26 -1.01 -23.35
C ASP A 112 1.45 0.30 -22.57
N THR A 113 0.70 1.35 -22.92
CA THR A 113 0.75 2.64 -22.22
C THR A 113 0.38 2.55 -20.73
N ARG A 114 -0.15 1.41 -20.28
CA ARG A 114 -0.53 1.12 -18.90
C ARG A 114 0.50 0.22 -18.20
N GLY A 115 1.30 -0.58 -18.93
CA GLY A 115 2.50 -1.27 -18.41
C GLY A 115 2.77 -2.67 -18.97
N THR A 116 3.87 -3.29 -18.51
CA THR A 116 4.26 -4.69 -18.76
C THR A 116 3.84 -5.56 -17.58
N TYR A 117 3.03 -6.60 -17.81
CA TYR A 117 2.35 -7.30 -16.70
C TYR A 117 2.69 -8.78 -16.60
N ILE A 118 3.64 -9.10 -15.72
CA ILE A 118 3.60 -10.36 -14.95
C ILE A 118 3.72 -10.03 -13.46
N LEU A 119 4.65 -9.14 -13.08
CA LEU A 119 4.86 -8.76 -11.69
C LEU A 119 5.10 -7.24 -11.54
N SER A 120 4.56 -6.63 -10.48
CA SER A 120 4.51 -5.16 -10.26
C SER A 120 5.90 -4.53 -10.18
N SER A 121 6.35 -3.88 -11.26
CA SER A 121 7.70 -3.29 -11.36
C SER A 121 7.82 -1.87 -10.79
N ARG A 122 6.72 -1.12 -10.66
CA ARG A 122 6.71 0.29 -10.22
C ARG A 122 6.26 0.48 -8.77
N ASP A 123 6.76 1.54 -8.14
CA ASP A 123 6.29 1.97 -6.82
C ASP A 123 4.91 2.61 -6.95
N LEU A 124 4.07 2.44 -5.93
CA LEU A 124 2.84 3.21 -5.80
C LEU A 124 3.18 4.68 -5.70
N CYS A 125 2.39 5.52 -6.36
CA CYS A 125 2.38 6.95 -6.18
C CYS A 125 0.94 7.44 -6.34
N LEU A 126 0.30 7.79 -5.22
CA LEU A 126 -1.07 8.32 -5.20
C LEU A 126 -1.09 9.83 -4.95
N ILE A 127 -0.01 10.53 -5.27
CA ILE A 127 0.11 11.97 -4.98
C ILE A 127 -0.97 12.78 -5.72
N GLU A 128 -1.30 12.41 -6.96
CA GLU A 128 -2.38 13.05 -7.72
C GLU A 128 -3.77 12.75 -7.14
N HIS A 129 -3.91 11.65 -6.40
CA HIS A 129 -5.18 11.15 -5.83
C HIS A 129 -5.42 11.56 -4.37
N ILE A 130 -4.62 12.49 -3.85
CA ILE A 130 -4.76 13.01 -2.49
C ILE A 130 -6.17 13.62 -2.24
N PRO A 131 -6.75 14.42 -3.17
CA PRO A 131 -8.11 14.93 -2.99
C PRO A 131 -9.12 13.82 -2.73
N GLU A 132 -9.15 12.80 -3.59
CA GLU A 132 -10.10 11.70 -3.53
C GLU A 132 -9.97 10.89 -2.24
N LEU A 133 -8.75 10.67 -1.77
CA LEU A 133 -8.48 9.96 -0.52
C LEU A 133 -8.93 10.76 0.71
N ILE A 134 -8.72 12.08 0.71
CA ILE A 134 -9.18 12.97 1.79
C ILE A 134 -10.71 13.03 1.80
N GLU A 135 -11.33 13.21 0.63
CA GLU A 135 -12.79 13.25 0.47
C GLU A 135 -13.45 11.94 0.85
N ALA A 136 -12.78 10.81 0.60
CA ALA A 136 -13.21 9.50 1.09
C ALA A 136 -13.16 9.36 2.62
N GLY A 137 -12.56 10.33 3.34
CA GLY A 137 -12.49 10.37 4.80
C GLY A 137 -11.26 9.66 5.39
N VAL A 138 -10.25 9.33 4.58
CA VAL A 138 -8.98 8.79 5.07
C VAL A 138 -8.20 9.89 5.80
N LYS A 139 -7.72 9.59 7.01
CA LYS A 139 -7.05 10.58 7.87
C LYS A 139 -5.54 10.41 7.96
N SER A 140 -5.00 9.32 7.45
CA SER A 140 -3.57 9.04 7.54
C SER A 140 -3.01 8.41 6.27
N PHE A 141 -1.93 8.99 5.78
CA PHE A 141 -1.23 8.54 4.58
C PHE A 141 0.12 7.93 4.95
N LYS A 142 0.34 6.71 4.47
CA LYS A 142 1.50 5.88 4.79
C LYS A 142 2.44 5.80 3.61
N ILE A 143 3.71 6.06 3.86
CA ILE A 143 4.80 5.90 2.90
C ILE A 143 5.60 4.64 3.27
N GLU A 144 5.80 3.74 2.31
CA GLU A 144 6.68 2.58 2.46
C GLU A 144 8.15 3.00 2.27
N GLY A 145 8.81 3.28 3.38
CA GLY A 145 10.21 3.70 3.42
C GLY A 145 11.21 2.60 3.78
N ARG A 146 10.77 1.35 4.03
CA ARG A 146 11.70 0.28 4.42
C ARG A 146 12.71 0.03 3.31
N MET A 147 13.96 -0.22 3.70
CA MET A 147 15.09 -0.44 2.79
C MET A 147 15.38 0.74 1.85
N LYS A 148 14.84 1.93 2.12
CA LYS A 148 15.17 3.17 1.40
C LYS A 148 16.11 4.03 2.26
N SER A 149 16.89 4.89 1.62
CA SER A 149 17.76 5.84 2.33
C SER A 149 16.93 6.93 3.03
N ALA A 150 17.48 7.53 4.07
CA ALA A 150 16.85 8.66 4.74
C ALA A 150 16.55 9.83 3.77
N ASN A 151 17.46 10.09 2.83
CA ASN A 151 17.28 11.13 1.81
C ASN A 151 16.09 10.84 0.88
N TYR A 152 15.90 9.58 0.47
CA TYR A 152 14.72 9.18 -0.30
C TYR A 152 13.44 9.44 0.49
N VAL A 153 13.38 8.97 1.74
CA VAL A 153 12.18 9.13 2.59
C VAL A 153 11.89 10.61 2.82
N ALA A 154 12.90 11.42 3.11
CA ALA A 154 12.75 12.86 3.28
C ALA A 154 12.20 13.55 2.02
N GLY A 155 12.69 13.16 0.83
CA GLY A 155 12.20 13.67 -0.45
C GLY A 155 10.72 13.35 -0.69
N VAL A 156 10.32 12.09 -0.46
CA VAL A 156 8.93 11.65 -0.61
C VAL A 156 8.02 12.35 0.41
N VAL A 157 8.41 12.41 1.69
CA VAL A 157 7.63 13.11 2.73
C VAL A 157 7.47 14.58 2.39
N LYS A 158 8.53 15.25 1.90
CA LYS A 158 8.45 16.65 1.47
C LYS A 158 7.47 16.84 0.30
N ALA A 159 7.47 15.94 -0.68
CA ALA A 159 6.55 16.00 -1.81
C ALA A 159 5.09 15.85 -1.37
N TYR A 160 4.78 14.83 -0.55
CA TYR A 160 3.42 14.63 -0.03
C TYR A 160 2.98 15.75 0.92
N ARG A 161 3.89 16.33 1.72
CA ARG A 161 3.55 17.51 2.53
C ARG A 161 3.18 18.70 1.65
N ALA A 162 3.96 18.97 0.60
CA ALA A 162 3.67 20.04 -0.35
C ALA A 162 2.32 19.82 -1.06
N ALA A 163 2.02 18.59 -1.46
CA ALA A 163 0.72 18.20 -2.01
C ALA A 163 -0.43 18.49 -1.02
N LEU A 164 -0.30 18.05 0.24
CA LEU A 164 -1.28 18.33 1.29
C LEU A 164 -1.48 19.83 1.54
N ASP A 165 -0.38 20.60 1.59
CA ASP A 165 -0.42 22.06 1.77
C ASP A 165 -1.12 22.75 0.58
N ALA A 166 -0.85 22.30 -0.65
CA ALA A 166 -1.49 22.81 -1.85
C ALA A 166 -3.00 22.52 -1.85
N TYR A 167 -3.39 21.29 -1.52
CA TYR A 167 -4.79 20.91 -1.38
C TYR A 167 -5.51 21.77 -0.33
N GLN A 168 -4.91 21.98 0.84
CA GLN A 168 -5.50 22.81 1.90
C GLN A 168 -5.71 24.28 1.50
N LYS A 169 -4.84 24.84 0.64
CA LYS A 169 -4.95 26.23 0.16
C LYS A 169 -6.03 26.40 -0.91
N GLY A 170 -6.31 25.37 -1.70
CA GLY A 170 -7.28 25.43 -2.79
C GLY A 170 -7.66 24.04 -3.30
N PRO A 171 -8.63 23.36 -2.66
CA PRO A 171 -9.04 22.01 -3.01
C PRO A 171 -9.44 21.86 -4.48
N HIS A 172 -10.19 22.83 -5.00
CA HIS A 172 -10.66 22.85 -6.39
C HIS A 172 -9.59 23.21 -7.43
N SER A 173 -8.39 23.61 -6.98
CA SER A 173 -7.26 24.01 -7.83
C SER A 173 -6.06 23.06 -7.71
N TYR A 174 -6.21 21.93 -7.02
CA TYR A 174 -5.12 20.98 -6.82
C TYR A 174 -4.60 20.43 -8.17
N ARG A 175 -3.28 20.50 -8.37
CA ARG A 175 -2.55 19.89 -9.50
C ARG A 175 -1.19 19.44 -9.00
N PHE A 176 -0.74 18.25 -9.43
CA PHE A 176 0.58 17.72 -9.15
C PHE A 176 1.15 17.03 -10.39
#